data_AF-D1VXJ2-F1
#
_entry.id   AF-D1VXJ2-F1
#
_cell.length_a   1.000
_cell.length_b   1.000
_cell.length_c   1.000
_cell.angle_alpha   90.00
_cell.angle_beta   90.00
_cell.angle_gamma   90.00
#
_symmetry.space_group_name_H-M   'P 1'
#
loop_
_entity.id
_entity.type
_entity.pdbx_description
1 polymer ?
#
loop_
_entity_poly.entity_id
_entity_poly.type
_entity_poly.pdbx_seq_one_letter_code
_entity_poly.pdbx_strand_id
1 'polypeptide(L)'
;MAQIATTREQSKKLQELGVTTDTADMFYPLGSSFPEVCDNEDNLQADCPAWSLGALIRLLPDEVRNERFSVTYYLTIDKYGIWYSNHMENEENEYECYGDLFECCIEMIEMLKLNFV
;
A
#
# COMPACT_ATOMS: atom_id res chain seq x y z
N MET A 1 1.70 -1.25 -20.54
CA MET A 1 2.57 -0.25 -19.89
C MET A 1 2.88 -0.78 -18.51
N ALA A 2 4.11 -0.71 -18.02
CA ALA A 2 4.38 -1.04 -16.62
C ALA A 2 3.91 0.13 -15.74
N GLN A 3 3.13 -0.17 -14.70
CA GLN A 3 2.70 0.82 -13.72
C GLN A 3 3.89 1.18 -12.82
N ILE A 4 4.17 2.48 -12.66
CA ILE A 4 5.29 2.98 -11.85
C ILE A 4 4.82 3.59 -10.53
N ALA A 5 3.55 4.00 -10.45
CA ALA A 5 2.90 4.58 -9.28
C ALA A 5 1.40 4.28 -9.31
N THR A 6 0.70 4.53 -8.21
CA THR A 6 -0.76 4.44 -8.13
C THR A 6 -1.44 5.27 -9.22
N THR A 7 -2.55 4.77 -9.75
CA THR A 7 -3.45 5.58 -10.59
C THR A 7 -4.14 6.64 -9.73
N ARG A 8 -4.73 7.65 -10.36
CA ARG A 8 -5.52 8.68 -9.63
C ARG A 8 -6.67 8.07 -8.82
N GLU A 9 -7.29 7.02 -9.32
CA GLU A 9 -8.38 6.30 -8.64
C GLU A 9 -7.86 5.56 -7.41
N GLN A 10 -6.75 4.82 -7.54
CA GLN A 10 -6.06 4.17 -6.43
C GLN A 10 -5.59 5.19 -5.37
N SER A 11 -5.00 6.31 -5.80
CA SER A 11 -4.58 7.40 -4.91
C SER A 11 -5.75 8.00 -4.13
N LYS A 12 -6.92 8.14 -4.76
CA LYS A 12 -8.12 8.64 -4.09
C LYS A 12 -8.62 7.63 -3.06
N LYS A 13 -8.64 6.34 -3.39
CA LYS A 13 -9.00 5.27 -2.44
C LYS A 13 -8.09 5.28 -1.21
N LEU A 14 -6.78 5.43 -1.39
CA LEU A 14 -5.82 5.52 -0.27
C LEU A 14 -6.09 6.73 0.63
N GLN A 15 -6.43 7.89 0.05
CA GLN A 15 -6.81 9.07 0.82
C GLN A 15 -8.11 8.85 1.61
N GLU A 16 -9.11 8.17 1.01
CA GLU A 16 -10.37 7.81 1.68
C GLU A 16 -10.13 6.83 2.85
N LEU A 17 -9.11 5.98 2.78
CA LEU A 17 -8.64 5.12 3.87
C LEU A 17 -7.80 5.87 4.93
N GLY A 18 -7.61 7.18 4.76
CA GLY A 18 -6.85 8.02 5.70
C GLY A 18 -5.34 7.84 5.60
N VAL A 19 -4.81 7.39 4.46
CA VAL A 19 -3.37 7.42 4.19
C VAL A 19 -2.95 8.87 3.96
N THR A 20 -1.98 9.32 4.75
CA THR A 20 -1.52 10.71 4.73
C THR A 20 -0.64 10.97 3.51
N THR A 21 -0.78 12.16 2.92
CA THR A 21 -0.14 12.51 1.64
C THR A 21 1.38 12.65 1.74
N ASP A 22 1.94 12.83 2.95
CA ASP A 22 3.38 12.87 3.24
C ASP A 22 4.08 11.52 3.05
N THR A 23 3.31 10.42 2.99
CA THR A 23 3.83 9.10 2.67
C THR A 23 3.99 8.86 1.16
N ALA A 24 3.44 9.74 0.34
CA ALA A 24 3.56 9.68 -1.11
C ALA A 24 4.97 10.13 -1.55
N ASP A 25 5.60 9.36 -2.43
CA ASP A 25 6.90 9.68 -3.03
C ASP A 25 6.78 10.19 -4.48
N MET A 26 5.56 10.22 -5.01
CA MET A 26 5.24 10.72 -6.34
C MET A 26 3.98 11.59 -6.29
N PHE A 27 3.72 12.32 -7.37
CA PHE A 27 2.49 13.09 -7.54
C PHE A 27 2.12 13.21 -9.02
N TYR A 28 0.86 13.49 -9.32
CA TYR A 28 0.47 13.94 -10.65
C TYR A 28 0.48 15.46 -10.70
N PRO A 29 1.25 16.08 -11.61
CA PRO A 29 1.14 17.50 -11.89
C PRO A 29 -0.24 17.88 -12.45
N LEU A 30 -0.62 19.14 -12.25
CA LEU A 30 -1.86 19.70 -12.80
C LEU A 30 -1.91 19.57 -14.33
N GLY A 31 -2.92 18.85 -14.82
CA GLY A 31 -3.11 18.60 -16.26
C GLY A 31 -2.21 17.53 -16.87
N SER A 32 -1.36 16.86 -16.06
CA SER A 32 -0.54 15.74 -16.52
C SER A 32 -1.24 14.39 -16.29
N SER A 33 -1.10 13.50 -17.26
CA SER A 33 -1.50 12.09 -17.15
C SER A 33 -0.40 11.18 -16.60
N PHE A 34 0.80 11.71 -16.36
CA PHE A 34 1.96 10.95 -15.89
C PHE A 34 2.40 11.45 -14.52
N PRO A 35 2.70 10.53 -13.58
CA PRO A 35 3.20 10.91 -12.27
C PRO A 35 4.69 11.30 -12.35
N GLU A 36 5.08 12.23 -11.50
CA GLU A 36 6.44 12.73 -11.32
C GLU A 36 6.89 12.46 -9.87
N VAL A 37 8.21 12.43 -9.66
CA VAL A 37 8.77 12.25 -8.31
C VAL A 37 8.59 13.56 -7.55
N CYS A 38 8.14 13.51 -6.30
CA CYS A 38 8.05 14.69 -5.46
C CYS A 38 9.44 15.31 -5.25
N ASP A 39 9.68 16.52 -5.78
CA ASP A 39 10.81 17.34 -5.36
C ASP A 39 10.36 18.43 -4.36
N ASN A 40 11.30 18.97 -3.59
CA ASN A 40 10.97 19.93 -2.52
C ASN A 40 10.47 21.29 -3.06
N GLU A 41 10.54 21.54 -4.37
CA GLU A 41 10.17 22.81 -5.01
C GLU A 41 8.77 22.74 -5.68
N ASP A 42 8.21 21.54 -5.89
CA ASP A 42 6.98 21.28 -6.65
C ASP A 42 5.64 21.53 -5.94
N ASN A 43 5.66 22.03 -4.69
CA ASN A 43 4.45 22.21 -3.86
C ASN A 43 3.35 23.12 -4.45
N LEU A 44 3.61 23.81 -5.56
CA LEU A 44 2.67 24.73 -6.23
C LEU A 44 1.94 24.13 -7.44
N GLN A 45 2.29 22.93 -7.92
CA GLN A 45 1.71 22.34 -9.15
C GLN A 45 1.19 20.90 -9.01
N ALA A 46 1.09 20.36 -7.80
CA ALA A 46 0.57 19.01 -7.57
C ALA A 46 -0.98 18.95 -7.59
N ASP A 47 -1.53 18.05 -8.40
CA ASP A 47 -2.97 17.77 -8.55
C ASP A 47 -3.42 16.65 -7.60
N CYS A 48 -2.67 15.55 -7.56
CA CYS A 48 -2.93 14.47 -6.61
C CYS A 48 -1.65 13.71 -6.21
N PRO A 49 -1.56 13.25 -4.95
CA PRO A 49 -0.45 12.41 -4.51
C PRO A 49 -0.49 11.04 -5.21
N ALA A 50 0.66 10.43 -5.38
CA ALA A 50 0.82 9.08 -5.93
C ALA A 50 1.90 8.32 -5.17
N TRP A 51 1.73 7.01 -5.07
CA TRP A 51 2.68 6.14 -4.37
C TRP A 51 3.32 5.20 -5.38
N SER A 52 4.65 5.15 -5.40
CA SER A 52 5.35 4.04 -6.04
C SER A 52 5.02 2.73 -5.31
N LEU A 53 5.28 1.59 -5.96
CA LEU A 53 5.13 0.29 -5.28
C LEU A 53 5.97 0.22 -4.00
N GLY A 54 7.16 0.83 -3.98
CA GLY A 54 8.01 0.88 -2.80
C GLY A 54 7.40 1.70 -1.66
N ALA A 55 6.71 2.80 -1.97
CA ALA A 55 6.00 3.58 -0.97
C ALA A 55 4.78 2.84 -0.43
N LEU A 56 4.03 2.13 -1.27
CA LEU A 56 2.92 1.27 -0.83
C LEU A 56 3.38 0.16 0.12
N ILE A 57 4.47 -0.54 -0.22
CA ILE A 57 5.04 -1.60 0.62
C ILE A 57 5.44 -1.05 2.00
N ARG A 58 5.97 0.18 2.07
CA ARG A 58 6.32 0.83 3.35
C ARG A 58 5.12 1.18 4.22
N LEU A 59 3.91 1.23 3.66
CA LEU A 59 2.68 1.44 4.44
C LEU A 59 2.23 0.15 5.14
N LEU A 60 2.71 -1.01 4.69
CA LEU A 60 2.40 -2.30 5.30
C LEU A 60 3.31 -2.53 6.51
N PRO A 61 2.78 -2.89 7.68
CA PRO A 61 3.59 -3.27 8.84
C PRO A 61 4.34 -4.59 8.59
N ASP A 62 5.57 -4.70 9.08
CA ASP A 62 6.33 -5.94 8.94
C ASP A 62 5.70 -7.11 9.72
N GLU A 63 4.97 -6.80 10.79
CA GLU A 63 4.28 -7.77 11.64
C GLU A 63 2.88 -7.28 12.05
N VAL A 64 1.95 -8.22 12.14
CA VAL A 64 0.57 -7.99 12.59
C VAL A 64 0.27 -8.96 13.72
N ARG A 65 -0.27 -8.45 14.83
CA ARG A 65 -0.57 -9.27 16.00
C ARG A 65 -2.07 -9.50 16.14
N ASN A 66 -2.47 -10.76 16.14
CA ASN A 66 -3.81 -11.16 16.51
C ASN A 66 -3.87 -11.38 18.03
N GLU A 67 -4.46 -10.42 18.75
CA GLU A 67 -4.57 -10.49 20.22
C GLU A 67 -5.46 -11.64 20.70
N ARG A 68 -6.47 -12.02 19.92
CA ARG A 68 -7.43 -13.08 20.29
C ARG A 68 -6.76 -14.43 20.42
N PHE A 69 -5.79 -14.73 19.55
CA PHE A 69 -5.07 -16.00 19.54
C PHE A 69 -3.63 -15.86 20.08
N SER A 70 -3.17 -14.64 20.37
CA SER A 70 -1.79 -14.34 20.75
C SER A 70 -0.77 -14.82 19.71
N VAL A 71 -1.14 -14.67 18.43
CA VAL A 71 -0.35 -15.07 17.26
C VAL A 71 0.17 -13.82 16.57
N THR A 72 1.44 -13.85 16.12
CA THR A 72 2.04 -12.80 15.30
C THR A 72 2.23 -13.31 13.88
N TYR A 73 1.77 -12.56 12.89
CA TYR A 73 1.94 -12.86 11.48
C TYR A 73 2.96 -11.90 10.87
N TYR A 74 3.75 -12.40 9.93
CA TYR A 74 4.84 -11.66 9.30
C TYR A 74 4.56 -11.42 7.82
N LEU A 75 4.85 -10.21 7.36
CA LEU A 75 4.66 -9.79 5.99
C LEU A 75 5.60 -10.56 5.05
N THR A 76 5.03 -11.19 4.03
CA THR A 76 5.76 -11.76 2.90
C THR A 76 5.23 -11.14 1.62
N ILE A 77 6.15 -10.70 0.75
CA ILE A 77 5.84 -10.12 -0.56
C ILE A 77 6.71 -10.83 -1.59
N ASP A 78 6.09 -11.31 -2.65
CA ASP A 78 6.81 -11.80 -3.82
C ASP A 78 6.17 -11.28 -5.11
N LYS A 79 6.55 -11.85 -6.26
CA LYS A 79 6.04 -11.41 -7.56
C LYS A 79 4.59 -11.87 -7.85
N TYR A 80 4.02 -12.70 -6.99
CA TYR A 80 2.69 -13.29 -7.14
C TYR A 80 1.67 -12.69 -6.18
N GLY A 81 2.13 -12.12 -5.06
CA GLY A 81 1.21 -11.56 -4.09
C GLY A 81 1.87 -11.07 -2.80
N ILE A 82 0.99 -10.79 -1.84
CA ILE A 82 1.29 -10.30 -0.51
C ILE A 82 0.50 -11.13 0.48
N TRP A 83 1.11 -11.56 1.57
CA TRP A 83 0.40 -12.26 2.64
C TRP A 83 1.07 -12.07 4.00
N TYR A 84 0.28 -12.25 5.04
CA TYR A 84 0.72 -12.33 6.43
C TYR A 84 0.61 -13.78 6.89
N SER A 85 1.74 -14.41 7.17
CA SER A 85 1.80 -15.81 7.61
C SER A 85 2.45 -15.93 8.99
N ASN A 86 2.03 -16.95 9.74
CA ASN A 86 2.74 -17.37 10.93
C ASN A 86 3.66 -18.54 10.57
N HIS A 87 4.88 -18.56 11.13
CA HIS A 87 5.87 -19.62 10.86
C HIS A 87 5.59 -20.95 11.58
N MET A 88 4.53 -21.05 12.37
CA MET A 88 4.08 -22.29 12.99
C MET A 88 3.41 -23.17 11.92
N GLU A 89 3.86 -24.42 11.79
CA GLU A 89 3.65 -25.31 10.64
C GLU A 89 2.19 -25.71 10.29
N ASN A 90 1.16 -25.13 10.92
CA ASN A 90 -0.23 -25.56 10.77
C ASN A 90 -1.29 -24.43 10.70
N GLU A 91 -0.91 -23.17 10.55
CA GLU A 91 -1.89 -22.07 10.46
C GLU A 91 -1.96 -21.49 9.04
N GLU A 92 -3.20 -21.33 8.55
CA GLU A 92 -3.51 -20.65 7.29
C GLU A 92 -3.04 -19.18 7.34
N ASN A 93 -2.68 -18.62 6.19
CA ASN A 93 -2.38 -17.19 6.08
C ASN A 93 -3.59 -16.39 6.59
N GLU A 94 -3.38 -15.43 7.49
CA GLU A 94 -4.50 -14.63 8.02
C GLU A 94 -5.04 -13.68 6.95
N TYR A 95 -4.13 -13.12 6.15
CA TYR A 95 -4.43 -12.22 5.06
C TYR A 95 -3.58 -12.59 3.86
N GLU A 96 -4.21 -12.75 2.70
CA GLU A 96 -3.52 -13.03 1.43
C GLU A 96 -4.19 -12.29 0.27
N CYS A 97 -3.37 -11.78 -0.64
CA CYS A 97 -3.80 -11.24 -1.92
C CYS A 97 -2.83 -11.70 -3.00
N TYR A 98 -3.38 -12.12 -4.14
CA TYR A 98 -2.62 -12.57 -5.30
C TYR A 98 -2.99 -11.76 -6.55
N GLY A 99 -2.00 -11.47 -7.38
CA GLY A 99 -2.22 -10.77 -8.65
C GLY A 99 -1.37 -9.52 -8.79
N ASP A 100 -2.01 -8.42 -9.19
CA ASP A 100 -1.32 -7.14 -9.36
C ASP A 100 -0.86 -6.59 -8.00
N LEU A 101 0.42 -6.24 -7.90
CA LEU A 101 0.99 -5.83 -6.62
C LEU A 101 0.49 -4.47 -6.12
N PHE A 102 0.06 -3.57 -7.02
CA PHE A 102 -0.56 -2.32 -6.58
C PHE A 102 -1.92 -2.59 -5.95
N GLU A 103 -2.76 -3.38 -6.61
CA GLU A 103 -4.05 -3.78 -6.06
C GLU A 103 -3.87 -4.54 -4.74
N CYS A 104 -2.93 -5.49 -4.67
CA CYS A 104 -2.69 -6.23 -3.44
C CYS A 104 -2.18 -5.37 -2.29
N CYS A 105 -1.32 -4.38 -2.53
CA CYS A 105 -0.93 -3.44 -1.48
C CYS A 105 -2.15 -2.65 -0.98
N ILE A 106 -2.99 -2.15 -1.89
CA ILE A 106 -4.15 -1.33 -1.53
C ILE A 106 -5.19 -2.14 -0.76
N GLU A 107 -5.48 -3.37 -1.19
CA GLU A 107 -6.37 -4.28 -0.47
C GLU A 107 -5.83 -4.62 0.92
N MET A 108 -4.52 -4.86 1.05
CA MET A 108 -3.90 -5.11 2.35
C MET A 108 -3.98 -3.89 3.27
N ILE A 109 -3.69 -2.69 2.76
CA ILE A 109 -3.83 -1.45 3.54
C ILE A 109 -5.28 -1.27 4.00
N GLU A 110 -6.26 -1.50 3.12
CA GLU A 110 -7.68 -1.44 3.44
C GLU A 110 -8.05 -2.45 4.54
N MET A 111 -7.67 -3.72 4.39
CA MET A 111 -7.94 -4.75 5.40
C MET A 111 -7.35 -4.40 6.76
N LEU A 112 -6.09 -3.95 6.80
CA LEU A 112 -5.44 -3.59 8.05
C LEU A 112 -6.09 -2.37 8.71
N LYS A 113 -6.47 -1.36 7.92
CA LYS A 113 -7.20 -0.19 8.42
C LYS A 113 -8.59 -0.53 8.94
N LEU A 114 -9.26 -1.54 8.41
CA LEU A 114 -10.59 -1.95 8.88
C LEU A 114 -10.55 -2.90 10.08
N ASN A 115 -9.44 -3.62 10.27
CA ASN A 115 -9.31 -4.63 11.33
C ASN A 115 -8.52 -4.14 12.57
N PHE A 116 -7.76 -3.04 12.48
CA PHE A 116 -6.88 -2.54 13.56
C PHE A 116 -7.13 -1.08 13.97
N VAL A 117 -8.39 -0.60 13.88
CA VAL A 117 -8.81 0.73 14.39
C VAL A 117 -9.69 0.60 15.63
#